data_AF-A0A5C6LJI4-F1
#
_entry.id   AF-A0A5C6LJI4-F1
#
_cell.length_a   1.000
_cell.length_b   1.000
_cell.length_c   1.000
_cell.angle_alpha   90.00
_cell.angle_beta   90.00
_cell.angle_gamma   90.00
#
_symmetry.space_group_name_H-M   'P 1'
#
loop_
_entity.id
_entity.type
_entity.pdbx_description
1 polymer ?
#
loop_
_entity_poly.entity_id
_entity_poly.type
_entity_poly.pdbx_seq_one_letter_code
_entity_poly.pdbx_strand_id
1 'polypeptide(L)'
;MQNYVVLPTEEAEALKVFQDLLDQPDQLLLLILGDDEVAAEANDTANFIRSKIGKSGMGMYDMVIFLRVINPPVILPVLKKMEWHPRVRPSDYDSFVLLSISPFRNVVSEGVTKARFMKGRGSMHTAVMTAYANG
;
A
#
# COMPACT_ATOMS: atom_id res chain seq x y z
N MET A 1 -9.19 3.98 -13.99
CA MET A 1 -9.04 2.82 -13.09
C MET A 1 -9.70 3.12 -11.77
N GLN A 2 -10.11 2.10 -11.00
CA GLN A 2 -10.48 2.31 -9.61
C GLN A 2 -9.18 2.43 -8.79
N ASN A 3 -8.96 3.58 -8.14
CA ASN A 3 -7.78 3.82 -7.30
C ASN A 3 -7.88 3.14 -5.92
N TYR A 4 -8.80 2.19 -5.76
CA TYR A 4 -9.01 1.46 -4.53
C TYR A 4 -9.45 0.03 -4.87
N VAL A 5 -8.76 -0.95 -4.30
CA VAL A 5 -9.00 -2.38 -4.52
C VAL A 5 -9.01 -3.08 -3.17
N VAL A 6 -9.92 -4.02 -2.98
CA VAL A 6 -9.90 -4.95 -1.84
C VAL A 6 -9.49 -6.30 -2.39
N LEU A 7 -8.43 -6.91 -1.83
CA LEU A 7 -8.05 -8.25 -2.26
C LEU A 7 -9.12 -9.27 -1.86
N PRO A 8 -9.47 -10.21 -2.77
CA PRO A 8 -10.32 -11.34 -2.45
C PRO A 8 -9.83 -12.14 -1.25
N THR A 9 -10.73 -12.89 -0.61
CA THR A 9 -10.37 -13.78 0.49
C THR A 9 -9.76 -15.10 0.01
N GLU A 10 -10.06 -15.51 -1.23
CA GLU A 10 -9.49 -16.69 -1.85
C GLU A 10 -8.02 -16.42 -2.23
N GLU A 11 -7.13 -17.35 -1.85
CA GLU A 11 -5.69 -17.13 -1.91
C GLU A 11 -5.17 -16.98 -3.35
N ALA A 12 -5.58 -17.87 -4.26
CA ALA A 12 -5.10 -17.85 -5.64
C ALA A 12 -5.59 -16.60 -6.39
N GLU A 13 -6.84 -16.19 -6.16
CA GLU A 13 -7.42 -14.98 -6.72
C GLU A 13 -6.73 -13.72 -6.16
N ALA A 14 -6.50 -13.64 -4.84
CA ALA A 14 -5.81 -12.52 -4.22
C ALA A 14 -4.38 -12.36 -4.76
N LEU A 15 -3.64 -13.46 -4.90
CA LEU A 15 -2.30 -13.47 -5.50
C LEU A 15 -2.33 -13.00 -6.95
N LYS A 16 -3.30 -13.48 -7.74
CA LYS A 16 -3.46 -13.08 -9.13
C LYS A 16 -3.74 -11.59 -9.25
N VAL A 17 -4.73 -11.06 -8.51
CA VAL A 17 -5.04 -9.62 -8.52
C VAL A 17 -3.84 -8.79 -8.09
N PHE A 18 -3.11 -9.22 -7.07
CA PHE A 18 -1.92 -8.50 -6.62
C PHE A 18 -0.82 -8.48 -7.69
N GLN A 19 -0.57 -9.61 -8.37
CA GLN A 19 0.40 -9.66 -9.48
C GLN A 19 -0.03 -8.80 -10.67
N ASP A 20 -1.30 -8.86 -11.07
CA ASP A 20 -1.85 -8.05 -12.16
C ASP A 20 -1.72 -6.53 -11.89
N LEU A 21 -1.71 -6.13 -10.60
CA LEU A 21 -1.45 -4.75 -10.18
C LEU A 21 0.04 -4.39 -10.22
N LEU A 22 0.92 -5.31 -9.84
CA LEU A 22 2.38 -5.10 -9.91
C LEU A 22 2.88 -4.99 -11.36
N ASP A 23 2.20 -5.65 -12.29
CA ASP A 23 2.55 -5.61 -13.72
C ASP A 23 2.10 -4.30 -14.41
N GLN A 24 1.48 -3.36 -13.69
CA GLN A 24 1.10 -2.03 -14.19
C GLN A 24 2.17 -0.99 -13.81
N PRO A 25 3.08 -0.62 -14.73
CA PRO A 25 4.27 0.17 -14.39
C PRO A 25 3.97 1.61 -13.97
N ASP A 26 2.77 2.13 -14.26
CA ASP A 26 2.43 3.54 -14.09
C ASP A 26 1.69 3.87 -12.76
N GLN A 27 1.54 2.91 -11.84
CA GLN A 27 0.58 3.00 -10.72
C GLN A 27 1.14 2.59 -9.36
N LEU A 28 1.41 3.53 -8.46
CA LEU A 28 1.91 3.25 -7.10
C LEU A 28 0.92 2.41 -6.29
N LEU A 29 1.36 1.33 -5.65
CA LEU A 29 0.50 0.55 -4.74
C LEU A 29 0.74 0.95 -3.29
N LEU A 30 -0.33 1.29 -2.59
CA LEU A 30 -0.29 1.47 -1.14
C LEU A 30 -1.12 0.37 -0.46
N LEU A 31 -0.43 -0.58 0.13
CA LEU A 31 -1.01 -1.75 0.79
C LEU A 31 -1.42 -1.37 2.21
N ILE A 32 -2.68 -1.62 2.54
CA ILE A 32 -3.26 -1.48 3.88
C ILE A 32 -3.41 -2.90 4.43
N LEU A 33 -2.56 -3.24 5.39
CA LEU A 33 -2.42 -4.59 5.91
C LEU A 33 -3.27 -4.79 7.16
N GLY A 34 -4.13 -5.81 7.15
CA GLY A 34 -4.75 -6.36 8.35
C GLY A 34 -6.24 -6.02 8.53
N ASP A 35 -6.77 -6.55 9.62
CA ASP A 35 -8.17 -6.48 10.04
C ASP A 35 -8.37 -5.73 11.36
N ASP A 36 -7.30 -5.20 11.95
CA ASP A 36 -7.36 -4.45 13.20
C ASP A 36 -7.87 -3.01 13.04
N GLU A 37 -8.08 -2.34 14.19
CA GLU A 37 -8.59 -0.97 14.26
C GLU A 37 -7.71 0.05 13.51
N VAL A 38 -6.38 -0.16 13.49
CA VAL A 38 -5.44 0.76 12.84
C VAL A 38 -5.53 0.60 11.32
N ALA A 39 -5.64 -0.63 10.84
CA ALA A 39 -5.89 -0.93 9.43
C ALA A 39 -7.24 -0.40 8.96
N ALA A 40 -8.28 -0.46 9.80
CA ALA A 40 -9.58 0.14 9.53
C ALA A 40 -9.50 1.68 9.41
N GLU A 41 -8.78 2.36 10.32
CA GLU A 41 -8.58 3.81 10.23
C GLU A 41 -7.77 4.21 8.98
N ALA A 42 -6.73 3.44 8.64
CA ALA A 42 -5.97 3.63 7.40
C ALA A 42 -6.87 3.47 6.17
N ASN A 43 -7.74 2.48 6.17
CA ASN A 43 -8.72 2.23 5.12
C ASN A 43 -9.73 3.38 4.97
N ASP A 44 -10.25 3.90 6.07
CA ASP A 44 -11.16 5.05 6.07
C ASP A 44 -10.47 6.31 5.53
N THR A 45 -9.21 6.50 5.91
CA THR A 45 -8.37 7.59 5.38
C THR A 45 -8.18 7.47 3.86
N ALA A 46 -7.88 6.27 3.36
CA ALA A 46 -7.77 6.01 1.93
C ALA A 46 -9.08 6.27 1.18
N ASN A 47 -10.21 5.85 1.73
CA ASN A 47 -11.54 6.13 1.17
C ASN A 47 -11.85 7.64 1.14
N PHE A 48 -11.46 8.37 2.19
CA PHE A 48 -11.58 9.82 2.22
C PHE A 48 -10.75 10.47 1.11
N ILE A 49 -9.48 10.09 0.96
CA ILE A 49 -8.60 10.60 -0.11
C ILE A 49 -9.22 10.31 -1.48
N ARG A 50 -9.65 9.07 -1.74
CA ARG A 50 -10.33 8.67 -2.96
C ARG A 50 -11.53 9.56 -3.28
N SER A 51 -12.33 9.92 -2.28
CA SER A 51 -13.51 10.78 -2.47
C SER A 51 -13.19 12.21 -2.94
N LYS A 52 -11.92 12.62 -2.84
CA LYS A 52 -11.38 13.93 -3.19
C LYS A 52 -10.55 13.94 -4.47
N ILE A 53 -10.06 12.79 -4.93
CA ILE A 53 -9.35 12.63 -6.21
C ILE A 53 -10.18 13.23 -7.35
N GLY A 54 -9.55 14.00 -8.24
CA GLY A 54 -10.18 14.69 -9.37
C GLY A 54 -11.04 15.92 -9.04
N LYS A 55 -11.35 16.21 -7.77
CA LYS A 55 -12.13 17.40 -7.37
C LYS A 55 -11.28 18.67 -7.17
N SER A 56 -9.97 18.54 -7.05
CA SER A 56 -9.05 19.63 -6.67
C SER A 56 -7.86 19.77 -7.64
N GLY A 57 -8.00 19.27 -8.87
CA GLY A 57 -6.90 19.13 -9.83
C GLY A 57 -6.24 17.75 -9.78
N MET A 58 -5.24 17.54 -10.64
CA MET A 58 -4.47 16.29 -10.70
C MET A 58 -3.47 16.26 -9.54
N GLY A 59 -3.72 15.40 -8.56
CA GLY A 59 -2.90 15.23 -7.37
C GLY A 59 -2.03 13.98 -7.47
N MET A 60 -0.99 13.91 -6.63
CA MET A 60 -0.12 12.73 -6.54
C MET A 60 -0.88 11.43 -6.24
N TYR A 61 -2.04 11.52 -5.57
CA TYR A 61 -2.87 10.36 -5.25
C TYR A 61 -3.65 9.81 -6.45
N ASP A 62 -3.69 10.51 -7.59
CA ASP A 62 -4.37 10.05 -8.80
C ASP A 62 -3.69 8.81 -9.42
N MET A 63 -2.40 8.60 -9.16
CA MET A 63 -1.65 7.41 -9.61
C MET A 63 -1.43 6.38 -8.49
N VAL A 64 -2.13 6.53 -7.37
CA VAL A 64 -2.03 5.61 -6.22
C VAL A 64 -3.23 4.66 -6.23
N ILE A 65 -2.96 3.37 -6.26
CA ILE A 65 -3.93 2.32 -6.01
C ILE A 65 -3.83 1.95 -4.53
N PHE A 66 -4.86 2.31 -3.76
CA PHE A 66 -5.02 1.89 -2.38
C PHE A 66 -5.50 0.43 -2.34
N LEU A 67 -4.70 -0.47 -1.78
CA LEU A 67 -4.98 -1.91 -1.76
C LEU A 67 -5.24 -2.39 -0.34
N ARG A 68 -6.48 -2.75 -0.03
CA ARG A 68 -6.81 -3.39 1.26
C ARG A 68 -6.49 -4.88 1.20
N VAL A 69 -5.61 -5.32 2.09
CA VAL A 69 -5.13 -6.70 2.21
C VAL A 69 -5.72 -7.31 3.48
N ILE A 70 -6.80 -8.07 3.32
CA ILE A 70 -7.53 -8.69 4.44
C ILE A 70 -6.70 -9.80 5.10
N ASN A 71 -5.95 -10.56 4.29
CA ASN A 71 -5.09 -11.64 4.77
C ASN A 71 -3.64 -11.40 4.31
N PRO A 72 -2.85 -10.56 5.03
CA PRO A 72 -1.47 -10.22 4.65
C PRO A 72 -0.54 -11.42 4.38
N PRO A 73 -0.61 -12.54 5.15
CA PRO A 73 0.16 -13.75 4.86
C PRO A 73 0.07 -14.26 3.42
N VAL A 74 -1.06 -14.08 2.74
CA VAL A 74 -1.26 -14.53 1.35
C VAL A 74 -0.31 -13.85 0.38
N ILE A 75 -0.06 -12.54 0.54
CA ILE A 75 0.79 -11.79 -0.39
C ILE A 75 2.27 -11.77 0.02
N LEU A 76 2.59 -12.25 1.22
CA LEU A 76 3.96 -12.26 1.76
C LEU A 76 4.98 -12.99 0.86
N PRO A 77 4.68 -14.14 0.22
CA PRO A 77 5.61 -14.79 -0.69
C PRO A 77 5.99 -13.93 -1.90
N VAL A 78 5.10 -13.07 -2.37
CA VAL A 78 5.37 -12.12 -3.46
C VAL A 78 6.26 -10.98 -2.95
N LEU A 79 5.89 -10.37 -1.82
CA LEU A 79 6.66 -9.28 -1.20
C LEU A 79 8.11 -9.70 -0.88
N LYS A 80 8.33 -10.95 -0.49
CA LYS A 80 9.68 -11.49 -0.21
C LYS A 80 10.59 -11.59 -1.44
N LYS A 81 10.03 -11.58 -2.66
CA LYS A 81 10.78 -11.60 -3.92
C LYS A 81 11.13 -10.19 -4.43
N MET A 82 10.50 -9.17 -3.84
CA MET A 82 10.70 -7.77 -4.21
C MET A 82 11.96 -7.22 -3.54
N GLU A 83 12.51 -6.14 -4.10
CA GLU A 83 13.57 -5.38 -3.44
C GLU A 83 12.96 -4.57 -2.28
N TRP A 84 13.69 -4.49 -1.17
CA TRP A 84 13.30 -3.70 0.00
C TRP A 84 14.27 -2.54 0.14
N HIS A 85 13.74 -1.32 0.17
CA HIS A 85 14.56 -0.15 0.41
C HIS A 85 15.27 -0.29 1.77
N PRO A 86 16.55 0.10 1.93
CA PRO A 86 17.36 -0.18 3.14
C PRO A 86 16.78 0.32 4.46
N ARG A 87 15.82 1.27 4.41
CA ARG A 87 15.12 1.80 5.59
C ARG A 87 13.95 0.92 6.04
N VAL A 88 13.48 0.00 5.21
CA VAL A 88 12.39 -0.92 5.51
C VAL A 88 13.00 -2.27 5.84
N ARG A 89 12.75 -2.75 7.05
CA ARG A 89 13.25 -4.06 7.49
C ARG A 89 12.17 -5.11 7.29
N PRO A 90 12.41 -6.15 6.47
CA PRO A 90 11.43 -7.23 6.27
C PRO A 90 11.07 -7.96 7.56
N SER A 91 11.95 -7.97 8.56
CA SER A 91 11.69 -8.54 9.89
C SER A 91 10.53 -7.87 10.63
N ASP A 92 10.22 -6.62 10.28
CA ASP A 92 9.20 -5.83 10.96
C ASP A 92 7.83 -5.98 10.27
N TYR A 93 7.72 -6.91 9.31
CA TYR A 93 6.51 -7.11 8.49
C TYR A 93 5.23 -7.20 9.31
N ASP A 94 5.24 -8.01 10.37
CA ASP A 94 4.07 -8.23 11.24
C ASP A 94 3.67 -6.97 12.04
N SER A 95 4.54 -5.97 12.09
CA SER A 95 4.29 -4.69 12.76
C SER A 95 3.78 -3.61 11.81
N PHE A 96 3.84 -3.82 10.49
CA PHE A 96 3.39 -2.85 9.50
C PHE A 96 1.87 -2.86 9.34
N VAL A 97 1.32 -1.66 9.18
CA VAL A 97 -0.07 -1.43 8.76
C VAL A 97 -0.12 -0.91 7.33
N LEU A 98 0.90 -0.16 6.91
CA LEU A 98 1.03 0.31 5.53
C LEU A 98 2.35 -0.14 4.94
N LEU A 99 2.31 -0.59 3.69
CA LEU A 99 3.49 -0.73 2.84
C LEU A 99 3.25 0.03 1.55
N SER A 100 4.23 0.83 1.11
CA SER A 100 4.19 1.41 -0.22
C SER A 100 5.13 0.67 -1.16
N ILE A 101 4.63 0.37 -2.34
CA ILE A 101 5.38 -0.30 -3.40
C ILE A 101 5.49 0.68 -4.56
N SER A 102 6.73 0.94 -4.96
CA SER A 102 7.01 1.64 -6.20
C SER A 102 7.01 0.63 -7.36
N PRO A 103 6.05 0.67 -8.29
CA PRO A 103 5.92 -0.30 -9.37
C PRO A 103 6.93 -0.03 -10.49
N PHE A 104 7.39 1.23 -10.60
CA PHE A 104 8.49 1.60 -11.49
C PHE A 104 9.75 0.75 -11.26
N ARG A 105 9.93 0.23 -10.04
CA ARG A 105 11.09 -0.61 -9.67
C ARG A 105 10.74 -1.90 -8.93
N ASN A 106 9.46 -2.19 -8.68
CA ASN A 106 9.03 -3.26 -7.78
C ASN A 106 9.78 -3.26 -6.44
N VAL A 107 9.90 -2.09 -5.83
CA VAL A 107 10.59 -1.87 -4.55
C VAL A 107 9.56 -1.57 -3.46
N VAL A 108 9.67 -2.25 -2.31
CA VAL A 108 9.01 -1.84 -1.07
C VAL A 108 9.76 -0.64 -0.50
N SER A 109 9.17 0.54 -0.66
CA SER A 109 9.85 1.82 -0.45
C SER A 109 9.66 2.38 0.96
N GLU A 110 8.53 2.07 1.61
CA GLU A 110 8.21 2.52 2.97
C GLU A 110 7.36 1.47 3.69
N GLY A 111 7.59 1.33 5.00
CA GLY A 111 6.72 0.56 5.90
C GLY A 111 6.32 1.38 7.12
N VAL A 112 5.02 1.61 7.29
CA VAL A 112 4.47 2.34 8.44
C VAL A 112 3.98 1.33 9.47
N THR A 113 4.61 1.35 10.64
CA THR A 113 4.18 0.53 11.77
C THR A 113 2.95 1.10 12.47
N LYS A 114 2.21 0.26 13.19
CA LYS A 114 1.05 0.66 14.03
C LYS A 114 1.38 1.89 14.89
N ALA A 115 2.48 1.81 15.64
CA ALA A 115 2.91 2.86 16.56
C ALA A 115 3.21 4.19 15.85
N ARG A 116 3.69 4.16 14.60
CA ARG A 116 3.94 5.37 13.83
C ARG A 116 2.65 5.94 13.24
N PHE A 117 1.78 5.09 12.72
CA PHE A 117 0.50 5.52 12.17
C PHE A 117 -0.36 6.23 13.23
N MET A 118 -0.45 5.65 14.43
CA MET A 118 -1.22 6.22 15.55
C MET A 118 -0.67 7.57 16.06
N LYS A 119 0.62 7.85 15.86
CA LYS A 119 1.23 9.15 16.20
C LYS A 119 0.86 10.25 15.18
N GLY A 120 0.42 9.90 13.98
CA GLY A 120 0.04 10.89 12.98
C GLY A 120 -0.44 10.30 11.65
N ARG A 121 -1.63 10.75 11.24
CA ARG A 121 -2.28 10.40 9.95
C ARG A 121 -1.48 10.82 8.70
N GLY A 122 -0.51 11.72 8.84
CA GLY A 122 0.44 12.10 7.77
C GLY A 122 1.37 10.96 7.30
N SER A 123 1.34 9.81 7.99
CA SER A 123 2.13 8.63 7.63
C SER A 123 1.77 8.09 6.23
N MET A 124 0.50 8.16 5.83
CA MET A 124 0.06 7.74 4.49
C MET A 124 0.65 8.63 3.40
N HIS A 125 0.63 9.95 3.60
CA HIS A 125 1.26 10.89 2.67
C HIS A 125 2.77 10.64 2.56
N THR A 126 3.43 10.40 3.69
CA THR A 126 4.88 10.10 3.72
C THR A 126 5.19 8.82 2.95
N ALA A 127 4.37 7.77 3.11
CA ALA A 127 4.55 6.50 2.41
C ALA A 127 4.42 6.65 0.89
N VAL A 128 3.45 7.45 0.42
CA VAL A 128 3.28 7.78 -1.00
C VAL A 128 4.47 8.57 -1.52
N MET A 129 4.85 9.67 -0.86
CA MET A 129 5.99 10.50 -1.26
C MET A 129 7.29 9.68 -1.36
N THR A 130 7.51 8.78 -0.40
CA THR A 130 8.72 7.93 -0.36
C THR A 130 8.72 6.90 -1.49
N ALA A 131 7.57 6.30 -1.80
CA ALA A 131 7.47 5.39 -2.95
C ALA A 131 7.68 6.11 -4.28
N TYR A 132 7.19 7.34 -4.45
CA TYR A 132 7.50 8.16 -5.63
C TYR A 132 9.00 8.47 -5.75
N ALA A 133 9.64 8.88 -4.65
CA ALA A 133 11.06 9.25 -4.68
C ALA A 133 12.00 8.07 -4.95
N ASN A 134 11.57 6.86 -4.61
CA ASN A 134 12.35 5.63 -4.78
C ASN A 134 11.96 4.82 -6.04
N GLY A 135 11.00 5.33 -6.84
CA GLY A 135 10.60 4.82 -8.16
C GLY A 135 11.43 5.37 -9.31
#